data_AF-A0A2E0QX97-F1
#
_entry.id   AF-A0A2E0QX97-F1
#
_cell.length_a   1.000
_cell.length_b   1.000
_cell.length_c   1.000
_cell.angle_alpha   90.00
_cell.angle_beta   90.00
_cell.angle_gamma   90.00
#
_symmetry.space_group_name_H-M   'P 1'
#
loop_
_entity.id
_entity.type
_entity.pdbx_description
1 polymer ?
#
loop_
_entity_poly.entity_id
_entity_poly.type
_entity_poly.pdbx_seq_one_letter_code
_entity_poly.pdbx_strand_id
1 'polypeptide(L)'
;MEIVYLEEVEFDLQDGRDFYDKQQPGIGDYFVDSILADAESLTLYAGVHSKHFGFYRLFGKTFPFAIYYLVDAELVSVCAILDMRRDPAWIRTELGARRS
;
A
#
# COMPACT_ATOMS: atom_id res chain seq x y z
N MET A 1 10.91 -13.68 -3.95
CA MET A 1 11.07 -12.29 -3.50
C MET A 1 10.73 -12.15 -2.02
N GLU A 2 11.61 -11.49 -1.28
CA GLU A 2 11.40 -11.06 0.11
C GLU A 2 10.63 -9.73 0.10
N ILE A 3 9.67 -9.57 1.01
CA ILE A 3 8.92 -8.32 1.16
C ILE A 3 9.35 -7.64 2.46
N VAL A 4 9.73 -6.37 2.34
CA VAL A 4 9.99 -5.48 3.48
C VAL A 4 9.04 -4.29 3.42
N TYR A 5 8.64 -3.81 4.58
CA TYR A 5 7.75 -2.66 4.73
C TYR A 5 8.54 -1.49 5.31
N LEU A 6 8.37 -0.31 4.74
CA LEU A 6 8.81 0.93 5.37
C LEU A 6 7.99 1.17 6.64
N GLU A 7 8.59 1.81 7.64
CA GLU A 7 7.94 2.11 8.93
C GLU A 7 6.63 2.90 8.73
N GLU A 8 6.62 3.80 7.74
CA GLU A 8 5.47 4.62 7.39
C GLU A 8 4.23 3.81 6.97
N VAL A 9 4.42 2.56 6.52
CA VAL A 9 3.32 1.67 6.12
C VAL A 9 2.47 1.24 7.33
N GLU A 10 3.06 1.14 8.52
CA GLU A 10 2.30 0.81 9.73
C GLU A 10 1.27 1.92 10.02
N PHE A 11 1.67 3.19 9.89
CA PHE A 11 0.76 4.32 10.06
C PHE A 11 -0.32 4.36 8.98
N ASP A 12 0.02 4.06 7.72
CA ASP A 12 -0.96 3.98 6.63
C ASP A 12 -2.06 2.93 6.92
N LEU A 13 -1.64 1.75 7.41
CA LEU A 13 -2.56 0.66 7.76
C LEU A 13 -3.41 1.03 8.97
N GLN A 14 -2.83 1.65 9.99
CA GLN A 14 -3.56 2.09 11.18
C GLN A 14 -4.60 3.16 10.84
N ASP A 15 -4.24 4.16 10.03
CA ASP A 15 -5.16 5.18 9.53
C ASP A 15 -6.34 4.56 8.77
N GLY A 16 -6.05 3.59 7.89
CA GLY A 16 -7.08 2.86 7.15
C GLY A 16 -7.98 2.01 8.05
N ARG A 17 -7.38 1.28 9.00
CA ARG A 17 -8.09 0.48 10.01
C ARG A 17 -9.07 1.35 10.79
N ASP A 18 -8.59 2.45 11.36
CA ASP A 18 -9.40 3.37 12.17
C ASP A 18 -10.53 4.00 11.35
N PHE A 19 -10.26 4.33 10.08
CA PHE A 19 -11.27 4.89 9.18
C PHE A 19 -12.43 3.91 8.93
N TYR A 20 -12.13 2.63 8.69
CA TYR A 20 -13.15 1.62 8.42
C TYR A 20 -13.86 1.13 9.69
N ASP A 21 -13.15 1.01 10.80
CA ASP A 21 -13.74 0.58 12.07
C ASP A 21 -14.75 1.60 12.62
N LYS A 22 -14.51 2.90 12.37
CA LYS A 22 -15.48 3.98 12.67
C LYS A 22 -16.78 3.87 11.87
N GLN A 23 -16.75 3.27 10.68
CA GLN A 23 -17.96 3.09 9.87
C GLN A 23 -18.75 1.88 10.33
N GLN A 24 -18.06 0.77 10.59
CA GLN A 24 -18.64 -0.42 11.17
C GLN A 24 -17.56 -1.20 11.91
N PRO A 25 -17.78 -1.51 13.21
CA PRO A 25 -16.84 -2.31 13.99
C PRO A 25 -16.50 -3.64 13.31
N GLY A 26 -15.21 -3.96 13.25
CA GLY A 26 -14.66 -5.16 12.61
C GLY A 26 -14.27 -4.99 11.14
N ILE A 27 -14.72 -3.94 10.44
CA ILE A 27 -14.28 -3.69 9.06
C ILE A 27 -12.83 -3.20 9.02
N GLY A 28 -12.34 -2.53 10.08
CA GLY A 28 -10.94 -2.14 10.18
C GLY A 28 -9.99 -3.32 10.12
N ASP A 29 -10.29 -4.41 10.84
CA ASP A 29 -9.50 -5.64 10.80
C ASP A 29 -9.57 -6.29 9.41
N TYR A 30 -10.77 -6.37 8.85
CA TYR A 30 -10.95 -6.91 7.49
C TYR A 30 -10.20 -6.11 6.41
N PHE A 31 -10.08 -4.79 6.60
CA PHE A 31 -9.25 -3.94 5.76
C PHE A 31 -7.78 -4.34 5.83
N VAL A 32 -7.21 -4.45 7.03
CA VAL A 32 -5.80 -4.82 7.22
C VAL A 32 -5.52 -6.18 6.60
N ASP A 33 -6.34 -7.19 6.91
CA ASP A 33 -6.19 -8.55 6.37
C ASP A 33 -6.25 -8.57 4.84
N SER A 34 -7.21 -7.84 4.25
CA SER A 34 -7.37 -7.78 2.79
C SER A 34 -6.16 -7.12 2.11
N ILE A 35 -5.66 -6.03 2.68
CA ILE A 35 -4.53 -5.29 2.11
C ILE A 35 -3.22 -6.06 2.24
N LEU A 36 -2.99 -6.72 3.37
CA LEU A 36 -1.80 -7.57 3.56
C LEU A 36 -1.85 -8.77 2.60
N ALA A 37 -3.00 -9.40 2.41
CA ALA A 37 -3.15 -10.47 1.42
C ALA A 37 -2.86 -10.00 -0.02
N ASP A 38 -3.23 -8.75 -0.35
CA ASP A 38 -2.87 -8.15 -1.63
C ASP A 38 -1.36 -7.87 -1.72
N ALA A 39 -0.73 -7.36 -0.65
CA ALA A 39 0.72 -7.13 -0.59
C ALA A 39 1.52 -8.44 -0.71
N GLU A 40 1.09 -9.52 -0.06
CA GLU A 40 1.71 -10.84 -0.15
C GLU A 40 1.73 -11.40 -1.58
N SER A 41 0.76 -11.03 -2.42
CA SER A 41 0.74 -11.42 -3.82
C SER A 41 1.92 -10.86 -4.63
N LEU A 42 2.62 -9.84 -4.12
CA LEU A 42 3.85 -9.30 -4.72
C LEU A 42 4.98 -10.32 -4.74
N THR A 43 4.97 -11.33 -3.88
CA THR A 43 5.93 -12.46 -3.95
C THR A 43 5.92 -13.18 -5.30
N LEU A 44 4.79 -13.12 -6.03
CA LEU A 44 4.59 -13.76 -7.33
C LEU A 44 4.61 -12.77 -8.51
N TYR A 45 4.11 -11.55 -8.29
CA TYR A 45 3.80 -10.61 -9.39
C TYR A 45 4.52 -9.25 -9.26
N ALA A 46 5.49 -9.10 -8.37
CA ALA A 46 6.26 -7.85 -8.31
C ALA A 46 6.97 -7.54 -9.65
N GLY A 47 7.11 -6.25 -9.96
CA GLY A 47 7.71 -5.79 -11.21
C GLY A 47 6.78 -5.73 -12.45
N VAL A 48 5.61 -6.38 -12.45
CA VAL A 48 4.73 -6.39 -13.64
C VAL A 48 3.70 -5.24 -13.66
N HIS A 49 3.50 -4.58 -12.52
CA HIS A 49 2.50 -3.52 -12.38
C HIS A 49 2.94 -2.21 -13.07
N SER A 50 1.99 -1.33 -13.39
CA SER A 50 2.32 -0.02 -13.95
C SER A 50 3.03 0.86 -12.92
N LYS A 51 4.01 1.66 -13.36
CA LYS A 51 4.66 2.65 -12.50
C LYS A 51 3.89 3.96 -12.40
N HIS A 52 3.80 4.51 -11.20
CA HIS A 52 3.22 5.81 -10.91
C HIS A 52 4.08 6.55 -9.88
N PHE A 53 4.40 7.82 -10.16
CA PHE A 53 5.30 8.63 -9.34
C PHE A 53 6.67 7.99 -9.01
N GLY A 54 7.13 7.04 -9.82
CA GLY A 54 8.40 6.33 -9.61
C GLY A 54 8.28 4.96 -8.94
N PHE A 55 7.09 4.59 -8.46
CA PHE A 55 6.82 3.33 -7.76
C PHE A 55 6.00 2.40 -8.63
N TYR A 56 6.17 1.09 -8.50
CA TYR A 56 5.16 0.14 -8.97
C TYR A 56 3.89 0.30 -8.12
N ARG A 57 2.72 0.13 -8.73
CA ARG A 57 1.43 0.31 -8.06
C ARG A 57 0.51 -0.89 -8.26
N LEU A 58 0.20 -1.57 -7.16
CA LEU A 58 -0.84 -2.60 -7.09
C LEU A 58 -2.11 -1.98 -6.47
N PHE A 59 -3.28 -2.27 -7.04
CA PHE A 59 -4.55 -1.85 -6.47
C PHE A 59 -5.10 -2.93 -5.53
N GLY A 60 -5.63 -2.48 -4.39
CA GLY A 60 -6.38 -3.34 -3.49
C GLY A 60 -7.61 -3.91 -4.20
N LYS A 61 -7.91 -5.19 -3.94
CA LYS A 61 -9.04 -5.88 -4.56
C LYS A 61 -10.37 -5.52 -3.91
N THR A 62 -10.34 -5.32 -2.59
CA THR A 62 -11.55 -5.09 -1.77
C THR A 62 -11.73 -3.63 -1.42
N PHE A 63 -10.63 -2.93 -1.13
CA PHE A 63 -10.65 -1.55 -0.66
C PHE A 63 -9.96 -0.63 -1.67
N PRO A 64 -10.42 0.63 -1.82
CA PRO A 64 -9.91 1.60 -2.79
C PRO A 64 -8.55 2.19 -2.36
N PHE A 65 -7.61 1.32 -2.05
CA PHE A 65 -6.24 1.64 -1.64
C PHE A 65 -5.26 1.11 -2.69
N ALA A 66 -4.09 1.72 -2.75
CA ALA A 66 -3.01 1.28 -3.61
C ALA A 66 -1.74 1.01 -2.79
N ILE A 67 -1.10 -0.11 -3.10
CA ILE A 67 0.19 -0.51 -2.55
C ILE A 67 1.27 -0.03 -3.52
N TYR A 68 2.09 0.91 -3.05
CA TYR A 68 3.21 1.48 -3.78
C TYR A 68 4.50 0.82 -3.31
N TYR A 69 5.25 0.27 -4.26
CA TYR A 69 6.45 -0.50 -3.93
C TYR A 69 7.57 -0.31 -4.96
N LEU A 70 8.79 -0.61 -4.52
CA LEU A 70 9.98 -0.70 -5.35
C LEU A 70 10.43 -2.16 -5.44
N VAL A 71 11.17 -2.48 -6.50
CA VAL A 71 11.74 -3.80 -6.70
C VAL A 71 13.22 -3.64 -6.99
N ASP A 72 14.05 -4.30 -6.20
CA ASP A 72 15.48 -4.44 -6.43
C ASP A 72 15.89 -5.91 -6.29
N ALA A 73 16.34 -6.51 -7.39
CA ALA A 73 16.61 -7.94 -7.51
C ALA A 73 15.46 -8.81 -6.93
N GLU A 74 15.69 -9.45 -5.79
CA GLU A 74 14.71 -10.30 -5.09
C GLU A 74 14.01 -9.61 -3.91
N LEU A 75 14.21 -8.31 -3.73
CA LEU A 75 13.61 -7.52 -2.65
C LEU A 75 12.48 -6.65 -3.17
N VAL A 76 11.34 -6.72 -2.50
CA VAL A 76 10.18 -5.86 -2.70
C VAL A 76 10.06 -4.95 -1.48
N SER A 77 10.28 -3.65 -1.68
CA SER A 77 10.11 -2.66 -0.63
C SER A 77 8.75 -2.00 -0.77
N VAL A 78 7.80 -2.32 0.12
CA VAL A 78 6.51 -1.65 0.19
C VAL A 78 6.70 -0.31 0.89
N CYS A 79 6.55 0.78 0.13
CA CYS A 79 6.84 2.13 0.59
C CYS A 79 5.61 2.88 1.11
N ALA A 80 4.42 2.55 0.59
CA ALA A 80 3.18 3.18 1.03
C ALA A 80 1.95 2.35 0.68
N ILE A 81 0.90 2.49 1.48
CA ILE A 81 -0.43 1.91 1.26
C ILE A 81 -1.46 3.03 1.38
N LEU A 82 -1.80 3.68 0.26
CA LEU A 82 -2.53 4.95 0.30
C LEU A 82 -3.96 4.84 -0.23
N ASP A 83 -4.89 5.52 0.43
CA ASP A 83 -6.27 5.68 -0.02
C ASP A 83 -6.33 6.48 -1.32
N MET A 84 -6.83 5.85 -2.39
CA MET A 84 -6.89 6.46 -3.71
C MET A 84 -7.98 7.52 -3.86
N ARG A 85 -8.85 7.68 -2.86
CA ARG A 85 -9.89 8.72 -2.83
C ARG A 85 -9.34 10.06 -2.34
N ARG A 86 -8.12 10.10 -1.83
CA ARG A 86 -7.42 11.35 -1.44
C ARG A 86 -7.00 12.14 -2.68
N ASP A 87 -6.69 13.42 -2.47
CA ASP A 87 -6.16 14.30 -3.51
C ASP A 87 -4.89 13.69 -4.14
N PRO A 88 -4.83 13.50 -5.47
CA PRO A 88 -3.64 13.02 -6.16
C PRO A 88 -2.37 13.84 -5.89
N ALA A 89 -2.50 15.15 -5.62
CA ALA A 89 -1.36 15.99 -5.26
C ALA A 89 -0.78 15.63 -3.88
N TRP A 90 -1.65 15.26 -2.93
CA TRP A 90 -1.24 14.74 -1.63
C TRP A 90 -0.52 13.39 -1.78
N ILE A 91 -1.08 12.46 -2.57
CA ILE A 91 -0.45 11.16 -2.85
C ILE A 91 0.95 11.33 -3.45
N ARG A 92 1.10 12.24 -4.41
CA ARG A 92 2.40 12.53 -5.03
C ARG A 92 3.41 13.07 -4.02
N THR A 93 2.96 13.91 -3.09
CA THR A 93 3.81 14.51 -2.05
C THR A 93 4.28 13.45 -1.07
N GLU A 94 3.36 12.61 -0.60
CA GLU A 94 3.62 11.51 0.31
C GLU A 94 4.65 10.53 -0.29
N LEU A 95 4.43 10.10 -1.53
CA LEU A 95 5.36 9.21 -2.23
C LEU A 95 6.71 9.88 -2.54
N GLY A 96 6.72 11.21 -2.73
CA GLY A 96 7.94 11.97 -2.90
C GLY A 96 8.83 11.96 -1.65
N ALA A 97 8.23 11.98 -0.46
CA ALA A 97 8.94 11.90 0.82
C ALA A 97 9.48 10.49 1.09
N ARG A 98 8.80 9.45 0.61
CA ARG A 98 9.13 8.03 0.84
C ARG A 98 9.98 7.40 -0.26
N ARG A 99 10.53 8.23 -1.15
CA ARG A 99 11.43 7.80 -2.22
C ARG A 99 12.86 7.80 -1.67
N SER A 100 13.23 6.70 -1.01
CA SER A 100 14.60 6.41 -0.57
C SER A 100 15.54 6.14 -1.74
#